data_AF-A0A842QH93-F1
#
_entry.id   AF-A0A842QH93-F1
#
_cell.length_a   1.000
_cell.length_b   1.000
_cell.length_c   1.000
_cell.angle_alpha   90.00
_cell.angle_beta   90.00
_cell.angle_gamma   90.00
#
_symmetry.space_group_name_H-M   'P 1'
#
loop_
_entity.id
_entity.type
_entity.pdbx_description
1 polymer ?
#
loop_
_entity_poly.entity_id
_entity_poly.type
_entity_poly.pdbx_seq_one_letter_code
_entity_poly.pdbx_strand_id
1 'polypeptide(L)'
;MSPDSRTCRNCGATVPAGENECPSCGRLYVDRKAARFQPGAKQERPQSSLDESISASPKDEKGDPPGSGGAETDSHYSIAPIFEEPEEEEPQEEEPYQGPPHETPSMCPCAILMIILLPLLAALLLA
;
A
#
# COMPACT_ATOMS: atom_id res chain seq x y z
N MET A 1 6.42 19.80 27.19
CA MET A 1 5.41 18.73 27.26
C MET A 1 5.18 18.29 25.84
N SER A 2 5.61 17.09 25.45
CA SER A 2 5.49 16.59 24.07
C SER A 2 4.29 15.64 24.02
N PRO A 3 3.10 16.07 23.57
CA PRO A 3 1.88 15.29 23.66
C PRO A 3 1.63 14.50 22.38
N ASP A 4 2.66 13.93 21.76
CA ASP A 4 2.53 13.33 20.44
C ASP A 4 2.59 11.81 20.57
N SER A 5 1.63 11.24 21.31
CA SER A 5 1.36 9.80 21.30
C SER A 5 -0.13 9.58 21.12
N ARG A 6 -0.49 8.54 20.37
CA ARG A 6 -1.87 8.20 20.01
C ARG A 6 -2.19 6.77 20.40
N THR A 7 -3.43 6.50 20.77
CA THR A 7 -3.86 5.13 21.10
C THR A 7 -4.31 4.39 19.85
N CYS A 8 -3.84 3.16 19.67
CA CYS A 8 -4.26 2.29 18.58
C CYS A 8 -5.73 1.91 18.73
N ARG A 9 -6.52 2.16 17.68
CA ARG A 9 -7.95 1.79 17.66
C ARG A 9 -8.20 0.29 17.52
N ASN A 10 -7.15 -0.51 17.25
CA ASN A 10 -7.27 -1.96 17.09
C ASN A 10 -6.95 -2.70 18.39
N CYS A 11 -5.77 -2.45 18.96
CA CYS A 11 -5.29 -3.17 20.14
C CYS A 11 -5.22 -2.32 21.42
N GLY A 12 -5.48 -1.01 21.35
CA GLY A 12 -5.40 -0.12 22.51
C GLY A 12 -3.99 0.29 22.93
N ALA A 13 -2.95 -0.19 22.27
CA ALA A 13 -1.57 0.18 22.59
C ALA A 13 -1.27 1.66 22.30
N THR A 14 -0.40 2.26 23.10
CA THR A 14 0.12 3.61 22.86
C THR A 14 1.13 3.56 21.71
N VAL A 15 0.92 4.40 20.70
CA VAL A 15 1.77 4.52 19.51
C VAL A 15 2.43 5.90 19.52
N PRO A 16 3.77 5.97 19.40
CA PRO A 16 4.48 7.25 19.30
C PRO A 16 4.09 7.99 18.01
N ALA A 17 4.10 9.32 18.04
CA ALA A 17 3.87 10.11 16.83
C ALA A 17 5.02 9.94 15.82
N GLY A 18 4.67 10.06 14.55
CA GLY A 18 5.58 9.78 13.43
C GLY A 18 5.48 8.34 12.91
N GLU A 19 5.03 7.40 13.73
CA GLU A 19 4.95 5.99 13.32
C GLU A 19 3.71 5.74 12.47
N ASN A 20 3.88 5.27 11.23
CA ASN A 20 2.78 4.98 10.31
C ASN A 20 2.08 3.65 10.62
N GLU A 21 2.64 2.85 11.52
CA GLU A 21 2.16 1.52 11.89
C GLU A 21 2.07 1.37 13.41
N CYS A 22 1.16 0.53 13.90
CA CYS A 22 1.14 0.16 15.31
C CYS A 22 2.16 -0.96 15.58
N PRO A 23 3.21 -0.72 16.42
CA PRO A 23 4.25 -1.73 16.68
C PRO A 23 3.73 -2.97 17.41
N SER A 24 2.55 -2.90 18.04
CA SER A 24 1.96 -4.02 18.78
C SER A 24 1.07 -4.91 17.92
N CYS A 25 0.49 -4.42 16.83
CA CYS A 25 -0.48 -5.20 16.03
C CYS A 25 -0.32 -5.07 14.52
N GLY A 26 0.66 -4.29 14.04
CA GLY A 26 0.95 -4.10 12.62
C GLY A 26 -0.05 -3.24 11.85
N ARG A 27 -0.99 -2.58 12.54
CA ARG A 27 -2.04 -1.81 11.84
C ARG A 27 -1.53 -0.47 11.34
N LEU A 28 -1.67 -0.22 10.04
CA LEU A 28 -1.32 1.04 9.40
C LEU A 28 -2.30 2.18 9.73
N TYR A 29 -1.74 3.37 9.93
CA TYR A 29 -2.47 4.62 10.11
C TYR A 29 -2.44 5.41 8.79
N VAL A 30 -3.45 5.19 7.95
CA VAL A 30 -3.59 5.96 6.71
C VAL A 30 -4.12 7.35 7.05
N ASP A 31 -3.30 8.38 6.85
CA ASP A 31 -3.75 9.77 7.02
C ASP A 31 -4.69 10.13 5.86
N ARG A 32 -6.00 10.14 6.15
CA ARG A 32 -7.03 10.46 5.15
C ARG A 32 -6.90 11.88 4.58
N LYS A 33 -6.09 12.76 5.17
CA LYS A 33 -5.80 14.09 4.59
C LYS A 33 -4.93 14.00 3.33
N ALA A 34 -4.04 13.00 3.21
CA ALA A 34 -3.25 12.80 2.00
C ALA A 34 -4.10 12.22 0.84
N ALA A 35 -5.10 11.38 1.15
CA ALA A 35 -5.95 10.74 0.15
C ALA A 35 -6.93 11.69 -0.57
N ARG A 36 -7.07 12.96 -0.12
CA ARG A 36 -7.95 13.95 -0.77
C ARG A 36 -7.24 14.82 -1.82
N PHE A 37 -5.94 14.65 -2.05
CA PHE A 37 -5.19 15.37 -3.09
C PHE A 37 -5.18 14.65 -4.44
N GLN A 38 -6.34 14.14 -4.88
CA GLN A 38 -6.62 14.03 -6.31
C GLN A 38 -7.81 14.93 -6.66
N PRO A 39 -7.58 16.23 -6.93
CA PRO A 39 -8.56 17.06 -7.61
C PRO A 39 -8.62 16.64 -9.09
N GLY A 40 -9.22 15.48 -9.39
CA GLY A 40 -9.31 15.03 -10.78
C GLY A 40 -9.79 13.60 -11.02
N ALA A 41 -9.64 12.69 -10.06
CA ALA A 41 -10.22 11.35 -10.17
C ALA A 41 -11.72 11.45 -9.92
N LYS A 42 -12.48 11.74 -10.99
CA LYS A 42 -13.87 11.31 -11.09
C LYS A 42 -13.86 9.82 -10.81
N GLN A 43 -14.24 9.40 -9.61
CA GLN A 43 -14.75 8.06 -9.40
C GLN A 43 -16.03 8.02 -10.24
N GLU A 44 -15.89 7.64 -11.51
CA GLU A 44 -16.98 7.04 -12.26
C GLU A 44 -17.35 5.79 -11.48
N ARG A 45 -18.26 5.97 -10.52
CA ARG A 45 -19.14 4.93 -10.06
C ARG A 45 -19.73 4.35 -11.34
N PRO A 46 -19.48 3.07 -11.69
CA PRO A 46 -20.22 2.45 -12.76
C PRO A 46 -21.68 2.53 -12.34
N GLN A 47 -22.42 3.47 -12.93
CA GLN A 47 -23.86 3.42 -12.88
C GLN A 47 -24.21 2.25 -13.78
N SER A 48 -24.31 1.07 -13.17
CA SER A 48 -25.10 -0.01 -13.72
C SER A 48 -26.53 0.52 -13.80
N SER A 49 -26.86 1.16 -14.91
CA SER A 49 -28.23 1.41 -15.33
C SER A 49 -28.84 0.05 -15.65
N LEU A 50 -29.24 -0.67 -14.60
CA LEU A 50 -30.31 -1.64 -14.70
C LEU A 50 -31.61 -0.88 -14.48
N ASP A 51 -31.87 0.08 -15.36
CA ASP A 51 -33.21 0.61 -15.53
C ASP A 51 -33.83 -0.14 -16.70
N GLU A 52 -34.94 -0.80 -16.36
CA GLU A 52 -36.14 -0.76 -17.18
C GLU A 52 -36.22 -1.73 -18.37
N SER A 53 -36.65 -2.96 -18.08
CA SER A 53 -37.48 -3.76 -18.99
C SER A 53 -38.36 -4.73 -18.20
N ILE A 54 -39.17 -4.17 -17.29
CA ILE A 54 -40.42 -4.84 -16.89
C ILE A 54 -41.51 -4.06 -17.62
N SER A 55 -42.07 -4.66 -18.67
CA SER A 55 -43.48 -4.51 -19.12
C SER A 55 -43.60 -4.84 -20.61
N ALA A 56 -43.88 -6.10 -20.93
CA ALA A 56 -44.93 -6.48 -21.89
C ALA A 56 -44.88 -8.00 -22.10
N SER A 57 -45.85 -8.71 -21.51
CA SER A 57 -46.26 -10.01 -22.02
C SER A 57 -47.08 -9.81 -23.30
N PRO A 58 -46.71 -10.40 -24.45
CA PRO A 58 -47.65 -10.64 -25.52
C PRO A 58 -48.35 -11.97 -25.29
N LYS A 59 -49.67 -11.94 -25.46
CA LYS A 59 -50.59 -13.06 -25.41
C LYS A 59 -50.22 -14.14 -26.43
N ASP A 60 -50.58 -15.36 -26.05
CA ASP A 60 -50.71 -16.55 -26.90
C ASP A 60 -51.44 -16.23 -28.21
N GLU A 61 -50.79 -16.45 -29.35
CA GLU A 61 -51.47 -16.81 -30.59
C GLU A 61 -50.74 -17.97 -31.27
N LYS A 62 -51.56 -18.96 -31.61
CA LYS A 62 -51.27 -20.26 -32.18
C LYS A 62 -51.13 -20.10 -33.69
N GLY A 63 -49.96 -20.40 -34.25
CA GLY A 63 -49.73 -20.48 -35.70
C GLY A 63 -48.57 -21.43 -36.02
N ASP A 64 -48.87 -22.50 -36.74
CA ASP A 64 -47.93 -23.51 -37.24
C ASP A 64 -46.91 -22.95 -38.28
N PRO A 65 -45.80 -23.66 -38.58
CA PRO A 65 -44.60 -23.06 -39.16
C PRO A 65 -44.50 -23.18 -40.70
N PRO A 66 -43.79 -22.24 -41.36
CA PRO A 66 -42.93 -22.53 -42.51
C PRO A 66 -41.47 -22.40 -42.05
N GLY A 67 -40.58 -23.37 -42.24
CA GLY A 67 -40.18 -23.85 -43.54
C GLY A 67 -38.74 -23.40 -43.80
N SER A 68 -37.79 -24.34 -43.66
CA SER A 68 -36.58 -24.50 -44.47
C SER A 68 -35.75 -23.27 -44.86
N GLY A 69 -34.53 -23.20 -44.34
CA GLY A 69 -33.37 -22.72 -45.10
C GLY A 69 -32.57 -21.62 -44.39
N GLY A 70 -31.29 -21.86 -44.16
CA GLY A 70 -30.35 -20.85 -43.69
C GLY A 70 -29.33 -21.42 -42.72
N ALA A 71 -28.38 -22.18 -43.26
CA ALA A 71 -27.14 -22.49 -42.55
C ALA A 71 -26.31 -21.21 -42.45
N GLU A 72 -26.51 -20.43 -41.40
CA GLU A 72 -25.71 -19.24 -41.13
C GLU A 72 -25.44 -19.18 -39.62
N THR A 73 -24.65 -20.15 -39.13
CA THR A 73 -23.90 -19.95 -37.88
C THR A 73 -22.81 -18.93 -38.19
N ASP A 74 -23.19 -17.66 -38.30
CA ASP A 74 -22.22 -16.59 -38.46
C ASP A 74 -21.53 -16.40 -37.12
N SER A 75 -20.37 -17.05 -37.06
CA SER A 75 -19.18 -16.69 -36.32
C SER A 75 -19.36 -15.52 -35.35
N HIS A 76 -19.86 -15.87 -34.15
CA HIS A 76 -19.52 -15.17 -32.91
C HIS A 76 -18.01 -15.30 -32.72
N TYR A 77 -17.23 -14.55 -33.52
CA TYR A 77 -15.80 -14.39 -33.32
C TYR A 77 -15.66 -13.71 -31.96
N SER A 78 -15.37 -14.53 -30.95
CA SER A 78 -14.79 -14.10 -29.70
C SER A 78 -13.58 -13.24 -30.05
N ILE A 79 -13.73 -11.92 -29.99
CA ILE A 79 -12.60 -11.02 -29.88
C ILE A 79 -12.09 -11.25 -28.46
N ALA A 80 -11.31 -12.32 -28.28
CA ALA A 80 -10.55 -12.50 -27.06
C ALA A 80 -9.62 -11.28 -26.99
N PRO A 81 -9.64 -10.50 -25.90
CA PRO A 81 -8.72 -9.38 -25.75
C PRO A 81 -7.30 -9.92 -25.92
N ILE A 82 -6.55 -9.30 -26.82
CA ILE A 82 -5.12 -9.58 -26.99
C ILE A 82 -4.49 -9.16 -25.67
N PHE A 83 -4.12 -10.13 -24.85
CA PHE A 83 -3.32 -9.89 -23.67
C PHE A 83 -1.90 -9.67 -24.19
N GLU A 84 -1.46 -8.40 -24.20
CA GLU A 84 -0.03 -8.12 -24.34
C GLU A 84 0.64 -8.75 -23.12
N GLU A 85 1.38 -9.82 -23.37
CA GLU A 85 2.19 -10.47 -22.36
C GLU A 85 3.19 -9.40 -21.88
N PRO A 86 3.13 -9.00 -20.60
CA PRO A 86 4.04 -7.98 -20.10
C PRO A 86 5.45 -8.50 -20.33
N GLU A 87 6.26 -7.70 -21.04
CA GLU A 87 7.67 -8.00 -21.25
C GLU A 87 8.29 -8.31 -19.88
N GLU A 88 8.83 -9.52 -19.73
CA GLU A 88 9.52 -9.93 -18.52
C GLU A 88 10.72 -9.00 -18.35
N GLU A 89 10.58 -7.94 -17.54
CA GLU A 89 11.69 -7.10 -17.15
C GLU A 89 12.72 -7.99 -16.45
N GLU A 90 13.91 -8.09 -17.05
CA GLU A 90 15.03 -8.84 -16.47
C GLU A 90 15.23 -8.42 -15.01
N PRO A 91 15.40 -9.38 -14.07
CA PRO A 91 15.67 -9.07 -12.69
C PRO A 91 16.93 -8.19 -12.60
N GLN A 92 16.74 -6.92 -12.24
CA GLN A 92 17.86 -6.03 -11.98
C GLN A 92 18.61 -6.62 -10.78
N GLU A 93 19.89 -6.94 -10.99
CA GLU A 93 20.78 -7.40 -9.93
C GLU A 93 20.78 -6.35 -8.81
N GLU A 94 20.11 -6.64 -7.70
CA GLU A 94 20.07 -5.74 -6.56
C GLU A 94 21.48 -5.65 -5.96
N GLU A 95 22.10 -4.47 -6.11
CA GLU A 95 23.36 -4.15 -5.47
C GLU A 95 23.25 -4.40 -3.95
N PRO A 96 24.24 -5.04 -3.33
CA PRO A 96 24.19 -5.39 -1.91
C PRO A 96 24.02 -4.12 -1.08
N TYR A 97 22.91 -4.09 -0.33
CA TYR A 97 22.55 -2.99 0.56
C TYR A 97 23.71 -2.68 1.53
N GLN A 98 24.45 -1.61 1.23
CA GLN A 98 25.41 -1.05 2.17
C GLN A 98 24.59 -0.34 3.24
N GLY A 99 24.45 -1.01 4.39
CA GLY A 99 23.72 -0.49 5.54
C GLY A 99 24.19 0.91 5.94
N PRO A 100 23.38 1.63 6.74
CA PRO A 100 23.67 3.00 7.13
C PRO A 100 25.08 3.09 7.74
N PRO A 101 25.84 4.16 7.41
CA PRO A 101 27.19 4.33 7.93
C PRO A 101 27.11 4.30 9.46
N HIS A 102 27.91 3.42 10.07
CA HIS A 102 28.07 3.36 11.51
C HIS A 102 28.64 4.69 11.97
N GLU A 103 27.78 5.54 12.52
CA GLU A 103 28.19 6.77 13.17
C GLU A 103 29.08 6.38 14.36
N THR A 104 30.39 6.58 14.21
CA THR A 104 31.30 6.42 15.34
C THR A 104 30.88 7.43 16.40
N PRO A 105 30.77 7.01 17.68
CA PRO A 105 30.35 7.91 18.73
C PRO A 105 31.37 9.05 18.81
N SER A 106 30.90 10.27 18.48
CA SER A 106 31.67 11.50 18.64
C SER A 106 32.00 11.65 20.13
N MET A 107 33.18 11.14 20.51
CA MET A 107 33.64 11.22 21.88
C MET A 107 33.96 12.68 22.19
N CYS A 108 33.13 13.28 23.04
CA CYS A 108 33.36 14.62 23.55
C CYS A 108 34.78 14.71 24.13
N PRO A 109 35.55 15.77 23.83
CA PRO A 109 36.94 15.91 24.30
C PRO A 109 37.06 15.88 25.83
N CYS A 110 35.99 16.23 26.55
CA CYS A 110 35.90 16.10 28.00
C CYS A 110 35.98 14.64 28.48
N ALA A 111 35.41 13.67 27.75
CA ALA A 111 35.46 12.26 28.13
C ALA A 111 36.90 11.72 28.05
N ILE A 112 37.65 12.12 27.02
CA ILE A 112 39.06 11.75 26.86
C ILE A 112 39.91 12.31 28.01
N LEU A 113 39.71 13.59 28.37
CA LEU A 113 40.39 14.20 29.50
C LEU A 113 40.10 13.49 30.82
N MET A 114 38.85 13.09 31.06
CA MET A 114 38.48 12.35 32.27
C MET A 114 39.13 10.96 32.32
N ILE A 115 39.20 10.25 31.20
CA ILE A 115 39.87 8.94 31.10
C ILE A 115 41.37 9.04 31.43
N ILE A 116 42.03 10.13 31.03
CA ILE A 116 43.47 10.33 31.28
C ILE A 116 43.72 10.84 32.70
N LEU A 117 42.89 11.77 33.21
CA LEU A 117 43.12 12.41 34.50
C LEU A 117 42.77 11.52 35.70
N LEU A 118 41.77 10.63 35.58
CA LEU A 118 41.39 9.71 36.66
C LEU A 118 42.55 8.84 37.18
N PRO A 119 43.27 8.10 36.34
CA PRO A 119 44.35 7.23 36.80
C PRO A 119 45.55 8.03 37.34
N LEU A 120 45.83 9.22 36.79
CA LEU A 120 46.87 10.12 37.29
C LEU A 120 46.56 10.62 38.70
N LEU A 121 45.32 11.04 38.96
CA LEU A 121 44.87 11.43 40.29
C LEU A 121 44.91 10.25 41.28
N ALA A 122 44.49 9.07 40.85
CA ALA A 122 44.55 7.87 41.68
C ALA A 122 45.99 7.53 42.08
N ALA A 123 46.94 7.61 41.13
CA ALA A 123 48.35 7.36 41.40
C ALA A 123 48.96 8.39 42.37
N LEU A 124 48.56 9.66 42.27
CA LEU A 124 48.99 10.74 43.18
C LEU A 124 48.46 10.58 44.61
N LEU A 125 47.28 9.97 44.78
CA LEU A 125 46.70 9.71 46.11
C LEU A 125 47.31 8.46 46.78
N LEU A 126 47.97 7.60 46.02
CA LEU A 126 48.59 6.36 46.48
C LEU A 126 50.10 6.52 46.80
N ALA A 127 50.71 7.66 46.43
CA ALA A 127 52.11 8.00 46.66
C ALA A 127 52.28 8.94 47.85
#